data_AF-A0A2E6TIL9-F1
#
_entry.id   AF-A0A2E6TIL9-F1
#
_cell.length_a   1.000
_cell.length_b   1.000
_cell.length_c   1.000
_cell.angle_alpha   90.00
_cell.angle_beta   90.00
_cell.angle_gamma   90.00
#
_symmetry.space_group_name_H-M   'P 1'
#
loop_
_entity.id
_entity.type
_entity.pdbx_description
1 polymer ?
#
loop_
_entity_poly.entity_id
_entity_poly.type
_entity_poly.pdbx_seq_one_letter_code
_entity_poly.pdbx_strand_id
1 'polypeptide(L)'
;MKPTFIALLAFCLCLGGCGKKKVEQAAKEPLKTKEAPEKAKPKPPSVKPDTVLWEFESVYSLSSSPAIGSDGTVYVGLGNSRLYAINGKSGIKLWEFETGESEYGVSSPAIGSDGTVYVGSDDGKLYAINPKSGAKLWEFETGGDVDSCPAIGPDGTVYVGSKDNKLYAIKTDSKGLAKSPWPMRGQNARHMGRVMKE
;
A
#
# COMPACT_ATOMS: atom_id res chain seq x y z
N MET A 1 -5.29 89.79 7.42
CA MET A 1 -6.41 89.67 6.46
C MET A 1 -7.47 88.77 7.08
N LYS A 2 -8.75 89.10 6.89
CA LYS A 2 -9.95 88.28 7.22
C LYS A 2 -10.36 87.49 5.95
N PRO A 3 -11.32 86.53 5.99
CA PRO A 3 -12.27 86.21 7.08
C PRO A 3 -12.16 84.74 7.61
N THR A 4 -12.59 84.35 8.83
CA THR A 4 -13.97 84.34 9.43
C THR A 4 -15.02 83.68 8.51
N PHE A 5 -16.03 82.92 8.91
CA PHE A 5 -16.68 82.53 10.19
C PHE A 5 -17.12 81.03 10.05
N ILE A 6 -17.81 80.32 10.95
CA ILE A 6 -18.53 80.63 12.21
C ILE A 6 -18.45 79.42 13.18
N ALA A 7 -18.98 79.56 14.41
CA ALA A 7 -19.26 78.43 15.33
C ALA A 7 -20.77 78.34 15.61
N LEU A 8 -21.31 77.16 15.92
CA LEU A 8 -22.59 77.06 16.62
C LEU A 8 -22.62 75.89 17.63
N LEU A 9 -22.85 76.23 18.90
CA LEU A 9 -23.31 75.28 19.89
C LEU A 9 -24.77 74.90 19.59
N ALA A 10 -25.12 73.63 19.83
CA ALA A 10 -26.50 73.22 20.03
C ALA A 10 -26.59 72.44 21.36
N PHE A 11 -26.63 73.18 22.46
CA PHE A 11 -27.08 72.65 23.74
C PHE A 11 -28.61 72.65 23.71
N CYS A 12 -29.25 71.48 23.69
CA CYS A 12 -30.69 71.37 23.91
C CYS A 12 -30.94 70.48 25.13
N LEU A 13 -31.42 71.13 26.19
CA LEU A 13 -31.87 70.52 27.43
C LEU A 13 -33.38 70.20 27.33
N CYS A 14 -33.92 69.48 28.33
CA CYS A 14 -35.35 69.24 28.55
C CYS A 14 -36.02 68.23 27.58
N LEU A 15 -36.97 67.37 27.99
CA LEU A 15 -37.63 67.15 29.29
C LEU A 15 -38.28 65.73 29.32
N GLY A 16 -38.53 65.20 30.52
CA GLY A 16 -39.39 64.01 30.74
C GLY A 16 -38.67 62.65 30.57
N GLY A 17 -38.80 61.66 31.44
CA GLY A 17 -39.66 61.53 32.61
C GLY A 17 -40.76 60.47 32.43
N CYS A 18 -40.92 59.65 33.47
CA CYS A 18 -42.02 58.70 33.70
C CYS A 18 -41.98 57.34 32.98
N GLY A 19 -42.36 56.30 33.73
CA GLY A 19 -43.01 55.10 33.17
C GLY A 19 -42.20 53.80 33.17
N LYS A 20 -42.18 53.09 34.31
CA LYS A 20 -41.88 51.64 34.32
C LYS A 20 -42.85 50.92 33.37
N LYS A 21 -42.36 50.16 32.39
CA LYS A 21 -43.09 49.04 31.81
C LYS A 21 -42.19 47.82 31.67
N LYS A 22 -42.56 46.79 32.42
CA LYS A 22 -42.05 45.41 32.30
C LYS A 22 -42.50 44.90 30.93
N VAL A 23 -41.58 44.75 29.97
CA VAL A 23 -41.86 44.09 28.69
C VAL A 23 -41.28 42.70 28.74
N GLU A 24 -42.18 41.75 28.87
CA GLU A 24 -41.97 40.32 28.75
C GLU A 24 -41.48 40.01 27.33
N GLN A 25 -40.18 39.74 27.18
CA GLN A 25 -39.60 39.46 25.88
C GLN A 25 -39.79 37.98 25.56
N ALA A 26 -40.79 37.70 24.72
CA ALA A 26 -41.15 36.35 24.30
C ALA A 26 -39.92 35.59 23.74
N ALA A 27 -39.75 34.35 24.20
CA ALA A 27 -38.73 33.46 23.66
C ALA A 27 -38.97 33.22 22.17
N LYS A 28 -38.03 33.64 21.33
CA LYS A 28 -37.94 33.15 19.96
C LYS A 28 -37.22 31.81 19.99
N GLU A 29 -37.91 30.74 19.60
CA GLU A 29 -37.23 29.49 19.28
C GLU A 29 -36.15 29.75 18.20
N PRO A 30 -34.94 29.18 18.32
CA PRO A 30 -33.98 29.22 17.23
C PRO A 30 -34.51 28.38 16.06
N LEU A 31 -34.53 28.98 14.88
CA LEU A 31 -34.84 28.31 13.62
C LEU A 31 -33.92 27.10 13.44
N LYS A 32 -34.49 25.88 13.46
CA LYS A 32 -33.77 24.68 13.05
C LYS A 32 -33.39 24.79 11.58
N THR A 33 -32.14 25.15 11.31
CA THR A 33 -31.51 24.91 10.01
C THR A 33 -31.52 23.41 9.75
N LYS A 34 -32.40 22.96 8.84
CA LYS A 34 -32.33 21.60 8.32
C LYS A 34 -31.06 21.51 7.47
N GLU A 35 -30.03 20.86 8.00
CA GLU A 35 -28.92 20.42 7.18
C GLU A 35 -29.46 19.53 6.06
N ALA A 36 -29.01 19.80 4.83
CA ALA A 36 -29.32 18.91 3.71
C ALA A 36 -28.69 17.54 4.01
N PRO A 37 -29.35 16.42 3.67
CA PRO A 37 -28.81 15.10 3.98
C PRO A 37 -27.44 14.93 3.33
N GLU A 38 -26.42 14.67 4.15
CA GLU A 38 -25.10 14.27 3.67
C GLU A 38 -25.30 13.10 2.70
N LYS A 39 -24.85 13.26 1.45
CA LYS A 39 -24.92 12.19 0.46
C LYS A 39 -24.13 11.01 1.01
N ALA A 40 -24.85 9.98 1.46
CA ALA A 40 -24.24 8.79 2.04
C ALA A 40 -23.13 8.29 1.12
N LYS A 41 -21.88 8.33 1.60
CA LYS A 41 -20.74 7.75 0.90
C LYS A 41 -21.11 6.31 0.54
N PRO A 42 -20.93 5.86 -0.72
CA PRO A 42 -21.34 4.53 -1.13
C PRO A 42 -20.65 3.52 -0.21
N LYS A 43 -21.47 2.77 0.55
CA LYS A 43 -20.98 1.68 1.39
C LYS A 43 -20.18 0.74 0.46
N PRO A 44 -18.90 0.44 0.76
CA PRO A 44 -18.13 -0.48 -0.06
C PRO A 44 -18.92 -1.78 -0.26
N PRO A 45 -18.91 -2.39 -1.47
CA PRO A 45 -19.66 -3.61 -1.72
C PRO A 45 -19.27 -4.66 -0.68
N SER A 46 -20.26 -5.10 0.11
CA SER A 46 -20.04 -5.98 1.25
C SER A 46 -19.86 -7.42 0.76
N VAL A 47 -18.69 -7.71 0.22
CA VAL A 47 -18.22 -9.07 -0.06
C VAL A 47 -18.15 -9.81 1.28
N LYS A 48 -18.71 -11.03 1.35
CA LYS A 48 -18.61 -11.88 2.53
C LYS A 48 -17.13 -12.28 2.72
N PRO A 49 -16.59 -12.31 3.95
CA PRO A 49 -15.16 -12.59 4.19
C PRO A 49 -14.64 -13.95 3.65
N ASP A 50 -15.54 -14.85 3.21
CA ASP A 50 -15.21 -16.19 2.71
C ASP A 50 -15.60 -16.39 1.22
N THR A 51 -15.85 -15.31 0.47
CA THR A 51 -16.17 -15.40 -0.97
C THR A 51 -14.89 -15.50 -1.81
N VAL A 52 -14.74 -16.60 -2.54
CA VAL A 52 -13.73 -16.74 -3.59
C VAL A 52 -13.97 -15.68 -4.66
N LEU A 53 -12.98 -14.83 -4.92
CA LEU A 53 -13.07 -13.73 -5.90
C LEU A 53 -12.73 -14.19 -7.32
N TRP A 54 -11.74 -15.07 -7.44
CA TRP A 54 -11.28 -15.71 -8.67
C TRP A 54 -10.47 -16.95 -8.29
N GLU A 55 -10.35 -17.88 -9.25
CA GLU A 55 -9.47 -19.04 -9.18
C GLU A 55 -8.52 -18.98 -10.38
N PHE A 56 -7.32 -19.53 -10.23
CA PHE A 56 -6.34 -19.63 -11.31
C PHE A 56 -5.84 -21.07 -11.39
N GLU A 57 -6.14 -21.73 -12.51
CA GLU A 57 -5.74 -23.12 -12.75
C GLU A 57 -4.40 -23.16 -13.48
N SER A 58 -3.47 -23.97 -12.96
CA SER A 58 -2.16 -24.23 -13.54
C SER A 58 -2.01 -25.74 -13.77
N VAL A 59 -1.45 -26.12 -14.92
CA VAL A 59 -1.10 -27.52 -15.23
C VAL A 59 -0.02 -28.06 -14.29
N TYR A 60 0.77 -27.17 -13.69
CA TYR A 60 1.85 -27.50 -12.76
C TYR A 60 1.56 -26.99 -11.35
N SER A 61 2.09 -27.70 -10.34
CA SER A 61 1.89 -27.39 -8.92
C SER A 61 2.37 -25.98 -8.55
N LEU A 62 1.52 -25.25 -7.84
CA LEU A 62 1.80 -23.95 -7.22
C LEU A 62 2.28 -24.20 -5.78
N SER A 63 3.56 -24.53 -5.63
CA SER A 63 4.17 -24.98 -4.36
C SER A 63 4.67 -23.86 -3.46
N SER A 64 4.88 -22.67 -4.00
CA SER A 64 5.48 -21.53 -3.29
C SER A 64 4.45 -20.62 -2.59
N SER A 65 4.90 -19.82 -1.63
CA SER A 65 4.06 -18.77 -1.02
C SER A 65 3.96 -17.56 -1.96
N PRO A 66 2.77 -17.01 -2.23
CA PRO A 66 2.62 -15.87 -3.13
C PRO A 66 3.11 -14.56 -2.49
N ALA A 67 3.72 -13.68 -3.29
CA ALA A 67 4.05 -12.31 -2.91
C ALA A 67 3.18 -11.31 -3.70
N ILE A 68 2.74 -10.23 -3.06
CA ILE A 68 1.84 -9.26 -3.72
C ILE A 68 2.51 -7.89 -3.81
N GLY A 69 2.66 -7.40 -5.05
CA GLY A 69 3.22 -6.09 -5.36
C GLY A 69 2.34 -4.93 -4.90
N SER A 70 2.92 -3.73 -4.87
CA SER A 70 2.21 -2.50 -4.48
C SER A 70 1.09 -2.11 -5.45
N ASP A 71 1.11 -2.62 -6.68
CA ASP A 71 0.08 -2.46 -7.71
C ASP A 71 -1.03 -3.54 -7.67
N GLY A 72 -0.92 -4.51 -6.76
CA GLY A 72 -1.85 -5.64 -6.66
C GLY A 72 -1.54 -6.82 -7.58
N THR A 73 -0.39 -6.84 -8.26
CA THR A 73 0.09 -8.03 -8.97
C THR A 73 0.52 -9.10 -7.97
N VAL A 74 0.03 -10.33 -8.15
CA VAL A 74 0.37 -11.51 -7.34
C VAL A 74 1.44 -12.30 -8.09
N TYR A 75 2.57 -12.56 -7.44
CA TYR A 75 3.66 -13.38 -7.97
C TYR A 75 3.67 -14.72 -7.25
N VAL A 76 3.73 -15.82 -8.01
CA VAL A 76 3.73 -17.19 -7.47
C VAL A 76 4.65 -18.07 -8.31
N GLY A 77 5.53 -18.79 -7.64
CA GLY A 77 6.44 -19.79 -8.19
C GLY A 77 5.80 -21.17 -8.31
N LEU A 78 6.15 -21.88 -9.37
CA LEU A 78 5.65 -23.20 -9.75
C LEU A 78 6.78 -24.24 -9.67
N GLY A 79 6.41 -25.49 -9.41
CA GLY A 79 7.32 -26.63 -9.35
C GLY A 79 7.92 -27.08 -10.70
N ASN A 80 7.81 -26.27 -11.77
CA ASN A 80 8.35 -26.55 -13.09
C ASN A 80 9.27 -25.43 -13.60
N SER A 81 10.01 -24.78 -12.70
CA SER A 81 10.99 -23.74 -13.04
C SER A 81 10.35 -22.47 -13.64
N ARG A 82 9.14 -22.12 -13.17
CA ARG A 82 8.39 -20.93 -13.63
C ARG A 82 7.92 -20.04 -12.49
N LEU A 83 7.92 -18.73 -12.74
CA LEU A 83 7.26 -17.72 -11.92
C LEU A 83 6.13 -17.08 -12.73
N TYR A 84 4.90 -17.08 -12.21
CA TYR A 84 3.78 -16.38 -12.81
C TYR A 84 3.50 -15.05 -12.11
N ALA A 85 3.16 -14.03 -12.90
CA ALA A 85 2.52 -12.81 -12.43
C ALA A 85 1.05 -12.82 -12.80
N ILE A 86 0.18 -12.61 -11.81
CA ILE A 86 -1.28 -12.71 -11.93
C ILE A 86 -1.89 -11.38 -11.47
N ASN A 87 -2.89 -10.89 -12.18
CA ASN A 87 -3.63 -9.71 -11.76
C ASN A 87 -4.48 -10.05 -10.52
N GLY A 88 -4.13 -9.52 -9.35
CA GLY A 88 -4.80 -9.86 -8.09
C GLY A 88 -6.28 -9.46 -8.00
N LYS A 89 -6.80 -8.67 -8.96
CA LYS A 89 -8.23 -8.33 -9.05
C LYS A 89 -9.02 -9.27 -9.95
N SER A 90 -8.43 -9.83 -11.00
CA SER A 90 -9.14 -10.63 -12.02
C SER A 90 -8.68 -12.08 -12.15
N GLY A 91 -7.58 -12.48 -11.51
CA GLY A 91 -7.00 -13.83 -11.67
C GLY A 91 -6.32 -14.07 -13.02
N ILE A 92 -6.25 -13.06 -13.90
CA ILE A 92 -5.65 -13.20 -15.24
C ILE A 92 -4.12 -13.18 -15.13
N LYS A 93 -3.44 -14.19 -15.69
CA LYS A 93 -1.97 -14.20 -15.85
C LYS A 93 -1.54 -13.03 -16.76
N LEU A 94 -0.68 -12.17 -16.22
CA LEU A 94 -0.10 -11.02 -16.91
C LEU A 94 1.12 -11.42 -17.72
N TRP A 95 2.00 -12.21 -17.11
CA TRP A 95 3.21 -12.76 -17.73
C TRP A 95 3.66 -14.02 -16.97
N GLU A 96 4.57 -14.76 -17.59
CA GLU A 96 5.36 -15.81 -16.95
C GLU A 96 6.85 -15.59 -17.22
N PHE A 97 7.67 -16.03 -16.29
CA PHE A 97 9.11 -16.11 -16.42
C PHE A 97 9.54 -17.56 -16.20
N GLU A 98 10.46 -18.04 -17.04
CA GLU A 98 11.03 -19.38 -16.99
C GLU A 98 12.51 -19.26 -16.62
N THR A 99 12.94 -20.01 -15.60
CA THR A 99 14.33 -20.10 -15.16
C THR A 99 15.08 -21.13 -16.03
N GLY A 100 16.27 -21.58 -15.62
CA GLY A 100 16.91 -22.74 -16.24
C GLY A 100 16.11 -24.03 -16.03
N GLU A 101 16.47 -25.09 -16.76
CA GLU A 101 15.93 -26.42 -16.51
C GLU A 101 16.29 -26.87 -15.08
N SER A 102 15.28 -27.03 -14.23
CA SER A 102 15.41 -27.61 -12.89
C SER A 102 14.23 -28.55 -12.58
N GLU A 103 14.47 -29.52 -11.71
CA GLU A 103 13.53 -30.59 -11.38
C GLU A 103 12.44 -30.17 -10.38
N TYR A 104 12.75 -29.23 -9.47
CA TYR A 104 11.89 -28.89 -8.31
C TYR A 104 11.32 -27.47 -8.35
N GLY A 105 11.91 -26.57 -9.15
CA GLY A 105 11.31 -25.31 -9.58
C GLY A 105 11.93 -24.06 -8.97
N VAL A 106 11.08 -23.18 -8.43
CA VAL A 106 11.51 -21.86 -7.91
C VAL A 106 10.95 -21.60 -6.50
N SER A 107 11.73 -20.87 -5.70
CA SER A 107 11.41 -20.52 -4.31
C SER A 107 10.22 -19.54 -4.20
N SER A 108 9.81 -19.19 -2.99
CA SER A 108 8.83 -18.10 -2.81
C SER A 108 9.47 -16.75 -3.18
N PRO A 109 8.80 -15.90 -3.98
CA PRO A 109 9.36 -14.63 -4.43
C PRO A 109 9.41 -13.57 -3.33
N ALA A 110 10.39 -12.66 -3.43
CA ALA A 110 10.49 -11.43 -2.65
C ALA A 110 10.44 -10.21 -3.57
N ILE A 111 9.92 -9.07 -3.09
CA ILE A 111 9.71 -7.88 -3.93
C ILE A 111 10.49 -6.69 -3.37
N GLY A 112 11.34 -6.08 -4.19
CA GLY A 112 12.07 -4.86 -3.87
C GLY A 112 11.18 -3.62 -3.82
N SER A 113 11.70 -2.57 -3.18
CA SER A 113 11.06 -1.24 -3.04
C SER A 113 10.77 -0.53 -4.37
N ASP A 114 11.54 -0.87 -5.40
CA ASP A 114 11.43 -0.52 -6.83
C ASP A 114 10.44 -1.42 -7.60
N GLY A 115 9.96 -2.48 -6.96
CA GLY A 115 9.09 -3.50 -7.54
C GLY A 115 9.83 -4.69 -8.16
N THR A 116 11.17 -4.71 -8.18
CA THR A 116 11.94 -5.83 -8.73
C THR A 116 11.57 -7.13 -7.99
N VAL A 117 11.25 -8.19 -8.73
CA VAL A 117 10.89 -9.49 -8.15
C VAL A 117 12.12 -10.39 -8.11
N TYR A 118 12.44 -10.89 -6.93
CA TYR A 118 13.56 -11.80 -6.68
C TYR A 118 13.07 -13.20 -6.41
N VAL A 119 13.68 -14.21 -7.04
CA VAL A 119 13.33 -15.62 -6.84
C VAL A 119 14.55 -16.51 -6.98
N GLY A 120 14.72 -17.48 -6.08
CA GLY A 120 15.72 -18.54 -6.21
C GLY A 120 15.18 -19.69 -7.06
N SER A 121 16.07 -20.45 -7.69
CA SER A 121 15.74 -21.61 -8.53
C SER A 121 16.68 -22.77 -8.23
N ASP A 122 16.20 -24.00 -8.39
CA ASP A 122 17.02 -25.20 -8.22
C ASP A 122 18.05 -25.37 -9.37
N ASP A 123 18.02 -24.53 -10.40
CA ASP A 123 19.11 -24.39 -11.40
C ASP A 123 20.40 -23.74 -10.86
N GLY A 124 20.43 -23.43 -9.55
CA GLY A 124 21.57 -22.85 -8.86
C GLY A 124 21.65 -21.32 -8.91
N LYS A 125 20.59 -20.62 -9.34
CA LYS A 125 20.61 -19.16 -9.52
C LYS A 125 19.58 -18.40 -8.71
N LEU A 126 19.93 -17.16 -8.36
CA LEU A 126 19.00 -16.11 -7.96
C LEU A 126 18.68 -15.24 -9.18
N TYR A 127 17.40 -15.06 -9.47
CA TYR A 127 16.90 -14.21 -10.55
C TYR A 127 16.34 -12.90 -10.01
N ALA A 128 16.56 -11.81 -10.74
CA ALA A 128 15.86 -10.54 -10.59
C ALA A 128 15.05 -10.24 -11.85
N ILE A 129 13.76 -9.98 -11.68
CA ILE A 129 12.77 -9.95 -12.75
C ILE A 129 12.02 -8.62 -12.73
N ASN A 130 11.80 -8.05 -13.92
CA ASN A 130 11.05 -6.82 -14.11
C ASN A 130 9.55 -7.06 -13.80
N PRO A 131 8.93 -6.33 -12.86
CA PRO A 131 7.54 -6.57 -12.45
C PRO A 131 6.52 -6.33 -13.58
N LYS A 132 6.86 -5.51 -14.58
CA LYS A 132 5.93 -5.09 -15.64
C LYS A 132 5.99 -5.98 -16.88
N SER A 133 7.19 -6.40 -17.28
CA SER A 133 7.40 -7.20 -18.50
C SER A 133 7.66 -8.68 -18.25
N GLY A 134 7.96 -9.09 -17.01
CA GLY A 134 8.47 -10.45 -16.72
C GLY A 134 9.88 -10.70 -17.24
N ALA A 135 10.56 -9.70 -17.82
CA ALA A 135 11.91 -9.86 -18.34
C ALA A 135 12.95 -9.96 -17.21
N LYS A 136 13.91 -10.87 -17.35
CA LYS A 136 15.10 -10.91 -16.50
C LYS A 136 15.85 -9.58 -16.55
N LEU A 137 16.06 -8.97 -15.38
CA LEU A 137 16.95 -7.82 -15.20
C LEU A 137 18.40 -8.30 -15.03
N TRP A 138 18.60 -9.32 -14.20
CA TRP A 138 19.88 -10.02 -14.02
C TRP A 138 19.67 -11.39 -13.36
N GLU A 139 20.72 -12.21 -13.36
CA GLU A 139 20.82 -13.44 -12.57
C GLU A 139 22.15 -13.45 -11.82
N PHE A 140 22.21 -14.21 -10.73
CA PHE A 140 23.42 -14.46 -9.95
C PHE A 140 23.57 -15.97 -9.73
N GLU A 141 24.72 -16.51 -10.11
CA GLU A 141 25.03 -17.94 -10.05
C GLU A 141 25.68 -18.33 -8.72
N THR A 142 25.17 -19.39 -8.10
CA THR A 142 25.70 -19.98 -6.87
C THR A 142 26.29 -21.37 -7.16
N GLY A 143 26.89 -22.04 -6.16
CA GLY A 143 27.49 -23.36 -6.36
C GLY A 143 26.52 -24.55 -6.40
N GLY A 144 25.21 -24.32 -6.30
CA GLY A 144 24.17 -25.37 -6.19
C GLY A 144 22.79 -24.78 -5.91
N ASP A 145 21.77 -25.60 -5.88
CA ASP A 145 20.35 -25.23 -5.89
C ASP A 145 19.98 -24.10 -4.90
N VAL A 146 19.08 -23.21 -5.32
CA VAL A 146 18.62 -22.03 -4.56
C VAL A 146 17.12 -22.18 -4.24
N ASP A 147 16.80 -23.20 -3.44
CA ASP A 147 15.44 -23.46 -2.93
C ASP A 147 14.98 -22.43 -1.86
N SER A 148 15.93 -21.72 -1.25
CA SER A 148 15.65 -20.76 -0.19
C SER A 148 14.98 -19.47 -0.72
N CYS A 149 14.03 -18.96 0.07
CA CYS A 149 13.29 -17.74 -0.27
C CYS A 149 14.17 -16.49 -0.02
N PRO A 150 14.35 -15.57 -0.98
CA PRO A 150 15.21 -14.42 -0.80
C PRO A 150 14.71 -13.46 0.30
N ALA A 151 15.62 -12.92 1.11
CA ALA A 151 15.32 -11.89 2.10
C ALA A 151 15.96 -10.55 1.69
N ILE A 152 15.23 -9.44 1.81
CA ILE A 152 15.73 -8.11 1.38
C ILE A 152 16.00 -7.23 2.60
N GLY A 153 17.26 -6.83 2.79
CA GLY A 153 17.69 -5.91 3.83
C GLY A 153 17.18 -4.48 3.62
N PRO A 154 17.16 -3.61 4.65
CA PRO A 154 16.67 -2.23 4.52
C PRO A 154 17.46 -1.35 3.53
N ASP A 155 18.68 -1.76 3.19
CA ASP A 155 19.59 -1.12 2.22
C ASP A 155 19.38 -1.60 0.78
N GLY A 156 18.61 -2.67 0.57
CA GLY A 156 18.44 -3.35 -0.71
C GLY A 156 19.39 -4.53 -0.95
N THR A 157 20.20 -4.93 0.02
CA THR A 157 20.99 -6.17 -0.07
C THR A 157 20.05 -7.36 -0.03
N VAL A 158 20.16 -8.26 -1.01
CA VAL A 158 19.38 -9.51 -1.07
C VAL A 158 20.21 -10.64 -0.48
N TYR A 159 19.64 -11.36 0.46
CA TYR A 159 20.24 -12.52 1.13
C TYR A 159 19.56 -13.80 0.64
N VAL A 160 20.36 -14.80 0.28
CA VAL A 160 19.84 -16.10 -0.18
C VAL A 160 20.82 -17.23 0.17
N GLY A 161 20.30 -18.36 0.65
CA GLY A 161 21.07 -19.58 0.89
C GLY A 161 21.06 -20.50 -0.33
N SER A 162 22.11 -21.30 -0.48
CA SER A 162 22.26 -22.32 -1.53
C SER A 162 22.63 -23.67 -0.91
N LYS A 163 22.26 -24.77 -1.59
CA LYS A 163 22.70 -26.14 -1.25
C LYS A 163 24.21 -26.35 -1.39
N ASP A 164 24.96 -25.36 -1.90
CA ASP A 164 26.42 -25.33 -1.89
C ASP A 164 27.05 -25.04 -0.51
N ASN A 165 26.22 -24.95 0.54
CA ASN A 165 26.55 -24.67 1.93
C ASN A 165 26.94 -23.21 2.22
N LYS A 166 26.56 -22.25 1.36
CA LYS A 166 26.83 -20.82 1.56
C LYS A 166 25.55 -19.99 1.73
N LEU A 167 25.71 -18.88 2.46
CA LEU A 167 24.79 -17.76 2.46
C LEU A 167 25.39 -16.63 1.62
N TYR A 168 24.66 -16.18 0.62
CA TYR A 168 25.05 -15.07 -0.26
C TYR A 168 24.39 -13.77 0.20
N ALA A 169 25.15 -12.67 0.10
CA ALA A 169 24.66 -11.31 0.31
C ALA A 169 24.98 -10.49 -0.95
N ILE A 170 23.93 -10.19 -1.72
CA ILE A 170 24.02 -9.66 -3.08
C ILE A 170 23.54 -8.21 -3.06
N LYS A 171 24.45 -7.29 -3.39
CA LYS A 171 24.13 -5.87 -3.50
C LYS A 171 23.24 -5.64 -4.73
N THR A 172 22.15 -4.89 -4.55
CA THR A 172 21.24 -4.54 -5.65
C THR A 172 21.02 -3.03 -5.74
N ASP A 173 20.40 -2.58 -6.83
CA ASP A 173 19.99 -1.18 -7.01
C ASP A 173 18.67 -0.84 -6.30
N SER A 174 17.91 -1.84 -5.83
CA SER A 174 16.74 -1.60 -4.97
C SER A 174 17.16 -0.92 -3.66
N LYS A 175 16.22 -0.29 -2.97
CA LYS A 175 16.45 0.48 -1.73
C LYS A 175 15.65 -0.10 -0.56
N GLY A 176 15.65 -1.43 -0.52
CA GLY A 176 14.98 -2.25 0.49
C GLY A 176 13.76 -3.00 -0.02
N LEU A 177 12.97 -3.52 0.90
CA LEU A 177 11.77 -4.33 0.66
C LEU A 177 10.56 -3.47 0.20
N ALA A 178 9.66 -4.06 -0.59
CA ALA A 178 8.43 -3.42 -1.06
C ALA A 178 7.50 -2.98 0.08
N LYS A 179 6.85 -1.81 -0.11
CA LYS A 179 5.72 -1.38 0.70
C LYS A 179 4.41 -1.86 0.04
N SER A 180 3.90 -3.02 0.45
CA SER A 180 2.61 -3.55 -0.01
C SER A 180 1.53 -3.47 1.08
N PRO A 181 0.24 -3.37 0.69
CA PRO A 181 -0.88 -3.31 1.64
C PRO A 181 -1.27 -4.68 2.21
N TRP A 182 -0.69 -5.77 1.69
CA TRP A 182 -0.98 -7.14 2.08
C TRP A 182 -0.08 -7.60 3.24
N PRO A 183 -0.50 -8.59 4.04
CA PRO A 183 0.20 -8.95 5.27
C PRO A 183 1.48 -9.75 5.00
N MET A 184 2.57 -9.05 4.64
CA MET A 184 3.85 -9.40 5.22
C MET A 184 3.75 -9.16 6.74
N ARG A 185 4.06 -10.18 7.54
CA ARG A 185 3.94 -10.14 8.99
C ARG A 185 4.88 -9.06 9.59
N GLY A 186 4.34 -7.87 9.80
CA GLY A 186 4.95 -6.80 10.62
C GLY A 186 5.19 -5.45 9.95
N GLN A 187 5.21 -5.33 8.60
CA GLN A 187 5.49 -4.06 7.89
C GLN A 187 6.72 -3.25 8.41
N ASN A 188 7.70 -3.93 9.03
CA ASN A 188 8.93 -3.33 9.54
C ASN A 188 10.04 -4.40 9.65
N ALA A 189 11.30 -3.97 9.62
CA ALA A 189 12.46 -4.85 9.80
C ALA A 189 12.63 -5.41 11.23
N ARG A 190 11.61 -5.27 12.10
CA ARG A 190 11.60 -5.77 13.49
C ARG A 190 10.62 -6.94 13.68
N HIS A 191 9.93 -7.40 12.63
CA HIS A 191 8.97 -8.51 12.66
C HIS A 191 7.82 -8.35 13.69
N MET A 192 7.55 -7.12 14.15
CA MET A 192 6.51 -6.87 15.16
C MET A 192 5.16 -6.63 14.50
N GLY A 193 4.14 -7.36 14.95
CA GLY A 193 2.75 -7.15 14.55
C GLY A 193 2.27 -5.72 14.82
N ARG A 194 1.28 -5.30 14.04
CA ARG A 194 0.75 -3.92 14.00
C ARG A 194 0.21 -3.47 15.36
N VAL A 195 0.98 -2.69 16.12
CA VAL A 195 0.46 -1.86 17.21
C VAL A 195 0.13 -0.49 16.60
N MET A 196 -1.10 -0.33 16.10
CA MET A 196 -1.63 1.02 15.91
C MET A 196 -1.81 1.65 17.30
N LYS A 197 -1.19 2.80 17.53
CA LYS A 197 -1.77 3.81 18.41
C LYS A 197 -2.17 4.98 17.53
N GLU A 198 -3.34 5.52 17.85
CA GLU A 198 -3.91 6.73 17.25
C GLU A 198 -3.07 7.97 17.60
#